data_AF-A0A250I914-F1
#
_entry.id   AF-A0A250I914-F1
#
_cell.length_a   1.000
_cell.length_b   1.000
_cell.length_c   1.000
_cell.angle_alpha   90.00
_cell.angle_beta   90.00
_cell.angle_gamma   90.00
#
_symmetry.space_group_name_H-M   'P 1'
#
loop_
_entity.id
_entity.type
_entity.pdbx_description
1 polymer ?
#
loop_
_entity_poly.entity_id
_entity_poly.type
_entity_poly.pdbx_seq_one_letter_code
_entity_poly.pdbx_strand_id
1 'polypeptide(L)'
;MVESRPRLWPPQCCVPAFVHAALVRLGVPCPVPEVLPSILGVRVRPDQENPLGLALATEAHPPGIRGADAEREVNRMCRELGLPFRLRRIPFQTIYAEAWEDVLTTALSRKAVVGVGVDYHVLMSTEPIRPAQHVLRVVQWREDAVGLFDDSGETVPPHLEIGREQVCRAVMAISDGLWIIGQGPDLSLPFTLPWSDAA
;
A
#
# COMPACT_ATOMS: atom_id res chain seq x y z
N MET A 1 -31.46 -6.89 -3.99
CA MET A 1 -30.31 -6.38 -4.78
C MET A 1 -29.67 -5.31 -3.93
N VAL A 2 -28.45 -5.51 -3.44
CA VAL A 2 -27.71 -4.45 -2.75
C VAL A 2 -27.16 -3.56 -3.85
N GLU A 3 -27.70 -2.36 -4.01
CA GLU A 3 -27.12 -1.36 -4.90
C GLU A 3 -25.68 -1.12 -4.46
N SER A 4 -24.71 -1.57 -5.26
CA SER A 4 -23.30 -1.28 -5.03
C SER A 4 -23.15 0.23 -5.21
N ARG A 5 -22.92 0.97 -4.12
CA ARG A 5 -22.45 2.35 -4.22
C ARG A 5 -21.28 2.40 -5.20
N PRO A 6 -21.22 3.39 -6.10
CA PRO A 6 -20.11 3.49 -7.03
C PRO A 6 -18.80 3.52 -6.25
N ARG A 7 -17.89 2.60 -6.58
CA ARG A 7 -16.56 2.55 -5.97
C ARG A 7 -15.84 3.84 -6.32
N LEU A 8 -15.34 4.53 -5.30
CA LEU A 8 -14.54 5.74 -5.50
C LEU A 8 -13.25 5.42 -6.26
N TRP A 9 -12.63 4.29 -5.91
CA TRP A 9 -11.31 3.89 -6.37
C TRP A 9 -11.41 2.87 -7.52
N PRO A 10 -10.83 3.17 -8.69
CA PRO A 10 -10.50 2.14 -9.67
C PRO A 10 -9.62 1.02 -9.06
N PRO A 11 -9.61 -0.21 -9.59
CA PRO A 11 -8.77 -1.30 -9.08
C PRO A 11 -7.27 -0.97 -9.03
N GLN A 12 -6.80 -0.03 -9.85
CA GLN A 12 -5.42 0.46 -9.87
C GLN A 12 -5.06 1.41 -8.70
N CYS A 13 -6.01 1.71 -7.82
CA CYS A 13 -5.87 2.74 -6.78
C CYS A 13 -5.63 2.19 -5.37
N CYS A 14 -5.10 0.95 -5.23
CA CYS A 14 -4.77 0.39 -3.92
C CYS A 14 -3.76 1.24 -3.13
N VAL A 15 -2.74 1.78 -3.80
CA VAL A 15 -1.74 2.67 -3.19
C VAL A 15 -2.33 4.02 -2.74
N PRO A 16 -2.98 4.84 -3.58
CA PRO A 16 -3.58 6.10 -3.12
C PRO A 16 -4.66 5.89 -2.05
N ALA A 17 -5.41 4.78 -2.10
CA ALA A 17 -6.38 4.45 -1.05
C ALA A 17 -5.69 4.17 0.29
N PHE A 18 -4.61 3.39 0.30
CA PHE A 18 -3.77 3.18 1.48
C PHE A 18 -3.16 4.50 2.00
N VAL A 19 -2.61 5.34 1.12
CA VAL A 19 -2.03 6.64 1.48
C VAL A 19 -3.08 7.55 2.13
N HIS A 20 -4.28 7.63 1.54
CA HIS A 20 -5.40 8.37 2.11
C HIS A 20 -5.72 7.88 3.54
N ALA A 21 -5.93 6.57 3.70
CA ALA A 21 -6.25 5.98 5.00
C ALA A 21 -5.14 6.23 6.03
N ALA A 22 -3.87 6.15 5.62
CA ALA A 22 -2.73 6.42 6.47
C ALA A 22 -2.68 7.88 6.94
N LEU A 23 -2.82 8.84 6.03
CA LEU A 23 -2.82 10.26 6.34
C LEU A 23 -3.97 10.63 7.30
N VAL A 24 -5.18 10.14 7.04
CA VAL A 24 -6.34 10.36 7.93
C VAL A 24 -6.08 9.79 9.31
N ARG A 25 -5.52 8.58 9.41
CA ARG A 25 -5.21 7.94 10.70
C ARG A 25 -4.09 8.66 11.47
N LEU A 26 -3.19 9.34 10.76
CA LEU A 26 -2.14 10.18 11.32
C LEU A 26 -2.61 11.61 11.63
N GLY A 27 -3.91 11.89 11.47
CA GLY A 27 -4.52 13.17 11.84
C GLY A 27 -4.44 14.25 10.76
N VAL A 28 -4.06 13.91 9.53
CA VAL A 28 -4.04 14.84 8.40
C VAL A 28 -5.43 14.92 7.78
N PRO A 29 -6.06 16.10 7.71
CA PRO A 29 -7.32 16.27 6.98
C PRO A 29 -7.10 16.03 5.48
N CYS A 30 -7.80 15.07 4.90
CA CYS A 30 -7.78 14.80 3.46
C CYS A 30 -9.21 14.85 2.91
N PRO A 31 -9.78 16.05 2.68
CA PRO A 31 -11.19 16.20 2.35
C PRO A 31 -11.55 15.79 0.91
N VAL A 32 -10.55 15.63 0.03
CA VAL A 32 -10.73 15.30 -1.39
C VAL A 32 -9.83 14.11 -1.74
N PRO A 33 -10.17 12.88 -1.32
CA PRO A 33 -9.37 11.69 -1.63
C PRO A 33 -9.19 11.47 -3.15
N GLU A 34 -10.14 11.91 -3.96
CA GLU A 34 -10.22 11.69 -5.41
C GLU A 34 -9.05 12.28 -6.20
N VAL A 35 -8.35 13.29 -5.65
CA VAL A 35 -7.20 13.90 -6.33
C VAL A 35 -5.90 13.12 -6.14
N LEU A 36 -5.82 12.27 -5.10
CA LEU A 36 -4.59 11.55 -4.76
C LEU A 36 -4.07 10.67 -5.91
N PRO A 37 -4.89 9.87 -6.61
CA PRO A 37 -4.39 9.03 -7.71
C PRO A 37 -3.75 9.86 -8.82
N SER A 38 -4.33 11.03 -9.15
CA SER A 38 -3.77 11.95 -10.14
C SER A 38 -2.46 12.56 -9.69
N ILE A 39 -2.36 13.00 -8.43
CA ILE A 39 -1.13 13.56 -7.83
C ILE A 39 0.01 12.52 -7.84
N LEU A 40 -0.31 11.28 -7.50
CA LEU A 40 0.65 10.17 -7.49
C LEU A 40 0.97 9.65 -8.90
N GLY A 41 0.21 10.06 -9.92
CA GLY A 41 0.45 9.65 -11.30
C GLY A 41 -0.06 8.25 -11.64
N VAL A 42 -1.07 7.75 -10.92
CA VAL A 42 -1.72 6.46 -11.21
C VAL A 42 -2.26 6.43 -12.65
N ARG A 43 -2.16 5.25 -13.27
CA ARG A 43 -2.72 4.98 -14.59
C ARG A 43 -3.75 3.87 -14.53
N VAL A 44 -4.82 3.99 -15.31
CA VAL A 44 -5.89 2.97 -15.39
C VAL A 44 -5.83 2.20 -16.70
N ARG A 45 -6.33 0.97 -16.70
CA ARG A 45 -6.41 0.20 -17.95
C ARG A 45 -7.46 0.79 -18.90
N PRO A 46 -7.24 0.76 -20.23
CA PRO A 46 -8.23 1.26 -21.20
C PRO A 46 -9.57 0.53 -21.20
N ASP A 47 -9.60 -0.72 -20.73
CA ASP A 47 -10.77 -1.60 -20.71
C ASP A 47 -11.57 -1.53 -19.39
N GLN A 48 -11.24 -0.60 -18.50
CA GLN A 48 -11.90 -0.47 -17.20
C GLN A 48 -12.56 0.90 -17.00
N GLU A 49 -13.56 0.92 -16.12
CA GLU A 49 -14.20 2.16 -15.69
C GLU A 49 -13.18 3.13 -15.08
N ASN A 50 -13.26 4.38 -15.50
CA ASN A 50 -12.39 5.46 -15.06
C ASN A 50 -13.20 6.64 -14.52
N PRO A 51 -13.91 6.46 -13.38
CA PRO A 51 -14.77 7.50 -12.81
C PRO A 51 -13.98 8.76 -12.40
N LEU A 52 -12.67 8.63 -12.17
CA LEU A 52 -11.79 9.72 -11.74
C LEU A 52 -11.08 10.44 -12.91
N GLY A 53 -11.29 10.01 -14.16
CA GLY A 53 -10.66 10.64 -15.33
C GLY A 53 -9.13 10.54 -15.35
N LEU A 54 -8.55 9.48 -14.78
CA LEU A 54 -7.11 9.24 -14.73
C LEU A 54 -6.53 8.97 -16.12
N ALA A 55 -5.25 9.25 -16.31
CA ALA A 55 -4.59 8.92 -17.56
C ALA A 55 -4.52 7.40 -17.79
N LEU A 56 -4.59 6.98 -19.05
CA LEU A 56 -4.56 5.57 -19.43
C LEU A 56 -3.14 5.00 -19.35
N ALA A 57 -3.05 3.71 -19.02
CA ALA A 57 -1.81 2.97 -19.00
C ALA A 57 -1.24 2.76 -20.41
N THR A 58 0.09 2.71 -20.48
CA THR A 58 0.87 2.41 -21.68
C THR A 58 1.96 1.38 -21.35
N GLU A 59 2.70 0.89 -22.34
CA GLU A 59 3.85 0.01 -22.06
C GLU A 59 4.91 0.68 -21.18
N ALA A 60 5.17 1.98 -21.40
CA ALA A 60 6.09 2.76 -20.60
C ALA A 60 5.56 3.02 -19.18
N HIS A 61 4.24 3.22 -19.04
CA HIS A 61 3.57 3.53 -17.78
C HIS A 61 2.45 2.52 -17.52
N PRO A 62 2.77 1.36 -16.91
CA PRO A 62 1.81 0.29 -16.71
C PRO A 62 0.67 0.72 -15.76
N PRO A 63 -0.45 -0.03 -15.74
CA PRO A 63 -1.57 0.26 -14.85
C PRO A 63 -1.14 0.27 -13.37
N GLY A 64 -1.75 1.16 -12.58
CA GLY A 64 -1.36 1.41 -11.20
C GLY A 64 -0.25 2.44 -11.09
N ILE A 65 0.57 2.25 -10.05
CA ILE A 65 1.80 3.01 -9.79
C ILE A 65 2.85 2.02 -9.31
N ARG A 66 4.09 2.13 -9.80
CA ARG A 66 5.19 1.26 -9.36
C ARG A 66 5.61 1.63 -7.95
N GLY A 67 6.04 0.66 -7.16
CA GLY A 67 6.48 0.89 -5.77
C GLY A 67 7.52 2.00 -5.60
N ALA A 68 8.53 2.03 -6.47
CA ALA A 68 9.56 3.08 -6.44
C ALA A 68 9.03 4.47 -6.82
N ASP A 69 8.07 4.54 -7.76
CA ASP A 69 7.43 5.79 -8.14
C ASP A 69 6.51 6.28 -7.00
N ALA A 70 5.79 5.37 -6.35
CA ALA A 70 4.92 5.71 -5.24
C ALA A 70 5.67 6.30 -4.04
N GLU A 71 6.80 5.72 -3.64
CA GLU A 71 7.63 6.27 -2.57
C GLU A 71 8.06 7.71 -2.88
N ARG A 72 8.56 7.94 -4.10
CA ARG A 72 8.98 9.27 -4.57
C ARG A 72 7.82 10.26 -4.59
N GLU A 73 6.69 9.92 -5.22
CA GLU A 73 5.58 10.86 -5.40
C GLU A 73 4.85 11.16 -4.09
N VAL A 74 4.70 10.17 -3.20
CA VAL A 74 4.12 10.40 -1.86
C VAL A 74 5.02 11.31 -1.04
N ASN A 75 6.34 11.09 -1.08
CA ASN A 75 7.29 11.94 -0.33
C ASN A 75 7.34 13.36 -0.90
N ARG A 76 7.33 13.53 -2.23
CA ARG A 76 7.21 14.83 -2.88
C ARG A 76 5.95 15.55 -2.43
N MET A 77 4.79 14.89 -2.52
CA MET A 77 3.51 15.44 -2.10
C MET A 77 3.53 15.87 -0.63
N CYS A 78 4.01 15.02 0.28
CA CYS A 78 4.09 15.36 1.70
C CYS A 78 4.99 16.57 1.97
N ARG A 79 6.11 16.72 1.24
CA ARG A 79 6.98 17.91 1.35
C ARG A 79 6.29 19.17 0.86
N GLU A 80 5.65 19.12 -0.31
CA GLU A 80 4.92 20.27 -0.88
C GLU A 80 3.78 20.73 0.04
N LEU A 81 3.16 19.80 0.76
CA LEU A 81 2.11 20.08 1.74
C LEU A 81 2.64 20.44 3.13
N GLY A 82 3.96 20.47 3.34
CA GLY A 82 4.56 20.74 4.66
C GLY A 82 4.26 19.69 5.72
N LEU A 83 3.91 18.46 5.31
CA LEU A 83 3.58 17.37 6.22
C LEU A 83 4.87 16.70 6.76
N PRO A 84 4.90 16.28 8.03
CA PRO A 84 6.06 15.60 8.63
C PRO A 84 6.15 14.12 8.24
N PHE A 85 5.18 13.62 7.48
CA PHE A 85 5.05 12.20 7.16
C PHE A 85 5.77 11.85 5.86
N ARG A 86 6.30 10.65 5.80
CA ARG A 86 6.90 10.05 4.60
C ARG A 86 6.41 8.63 4.42
N LEU A 87 6.41 8.17 3.18
CA LEU A 87 6.34 6.78 2.83
C LEU A 87 7.75 6.21 2.72
N ARG A 88 7.97 5.06 3.34
CA ARG A 88 9.15 4.22 3.15
C ARG A 88 8.70 2.83 2.70
N ARG A 89 9.11 2.40 1.51
CA ARG A 89 8.91 1.03 1.05
C ARG A 89 10.11 0.20 1.46
N ILE A 90 9.85 -0.98 2.03
CA ILE A 90 10.88 -1.94 2.41
C ILE A 90 10.60 -3.23 1.66
N PRO A 91 11.28 -3.46 0.52
CA PRO A 91 11.10 -4.70 -0.23
C PRO A 91 11.60 -5.89 0.60
N PHE A 92 10.87 -6.99 0.56
CA PHE A 92 11.13 -8.25 1.23
C PHE A 92 12.54 -8.75 0.92
N GLN A 93 12.99 -8.64 -0.33
CA GLN A 93 14.33 -9.05 -0.75
C GLN A 93 15.48 -8.20 -0.17
N THR A 94 15.19 -7.09 0.52
CA THR A 94 16.23 -6.21 1.12
C THR A 94 16.50 -6.52 2.58
N ILE A 95 15.69 -7.37 3.21
CA ILE A 95 15.83 -7.79 4.60
C ILE A 95 15.61 -9.31 4.71
N TYR A 96 16.22 -9.94 5.71
CA TYR A 96 15.94 -11.36 5.96
C TYR A 96 14.49 -11.56 6.39
N ALA A 97 13.87 -12.69 6.05
CA ALA A 97 12.47 -12.96 6.32
C ALA A 97 12.14 -12.84 7.82
N GLU A 98 13.05 -13.33 8.67
CA GLU A 98 12.97 -13.26 10.12
C GLU A 98 13.00 -11.81 10.64
N ALA A 99 13.68 -10.90 9.92
CA ALA A 99 13.76 -9.49 10.29
C ALA A 99 12.54 -8.67 9.80
N TRP A 100 11.77 -9.20 8.85
CA TRP A 100 10.59 -8.53 8.29
C TRP A 100 9.53 -8.26 9.36
N GLU A 101 9.36 -9.21 10.27
CA GLU A 101 8.41 -9.11 11.39
C GLU A 101 8.86 -8.13 12.45
N ASP A 102 10.17 -8.07 12.72
CA ASP A 102 10.76 -7.08 13.62
C ASP A 102 10.57 -5.67 13.07
N VAL A 103 10.74 -5.48 11.75
CA VAL A 103 10.49 -4.20 11.08
C VAL A 103 9.01 -3.82 11.18
N LEU A 104 8.09 -4.74 10.89
CA LEU A 104 6.65 -4.53 10.98
C LEU A 104 6.24 -4.17 12.42
N THR A 105 6.67 -4.96 13.40
CA THR A 105 6.35 -4.76 14.82
C THR A 105 6.92 -3.43 15.32
N THR A 106 8.16 -3.10 14.93
CA THR A 106 8.77 -1.81 15.28
C THR A 106 7.98 -0.65 14.67
N ALA A 107 7.62 -0.72 13.40
CA ALA A 107 6.83 0.32 12.74
C ALA A 107 5.46 0.54 13.41
N LEU A 108 4.75 -0.54 13.74
CA LEU A 108 3.47 -0.48 14.44
C LEU A 108 3.63 0.12 15.85
N SER A 109 4.66 -0.27 16.61
CA SER A 109 4.92 0.29 17.96
C SER A 109 5.26 1.78 17.94
N ARG A 110 5.88 2.26 16.86
CA ARG A 110 6.14 3.69 16.59
C ARG A 110 4.93 4.44 16.05
N LYS A 111 3.75 3.80 16.03
CA LYS A 111 2.48 4.36 15.56
C LYS A 111 2.50 4.73 14.07
N ALA A 112 3.41 4.17 13.28
CA ALA A 112 3.35 4.26 11.83
C ALA A 112 2.16 3.45 11.30
N VAL A 113 1.64 3.86 10.15
CA VAL A 113 0.64 3.08 9.41
C VAL A 113 1.36 2.17 8.45
N VAL A 114 1.09 0.87 8.53
CA VAL A 114 1.79 -0.15 7.75
C VAL A 114 0.83 -0.81 6.77
N GLY A 115 1.23 -0.87 5.52
CA GLY A 115 0.64 -1.68 4.47
C GLY A 115 1.58 -2.82 4.07
N VAL A 116 1.01 -3.84 3.46
CA VAL A 116 1.74 -4.99 2.92
C VAL A 116 1.41 -5.10 1.44
N GLY A 117 2.44 -5.07 0.61
CA GLY A 117 2.36 -5.38 -0.81
C GLY A 117 2.31 -6.88 -1.01
N VAL A 118 1.23 -7.39 -1.58
CA VAL A 118 0.97 -8.81 -1.78
C VAL A 118 0.57 -9.10 -3.21
N ASP A 119 0.83 -10.33 -3.66
CA ASP A 119 0.03 -10.90 -4.74
C ASP A 119 -1.33 -11.33 -4.19
N TYR A 120 -2.38 -10.60 -4.56
CA TYR A 120 -3.74 -10.82 -4.09
C TYR A 120 -4.25 -12.22 -4.47
N HIS A 121 -3.86 -12.75 -5.62
CA HIS A 121 -4.31 -14.08 -6.04
C HIS A 121 -3.68 -15.17 -5.20
N VAL A 122 -2.39 -15.04 -4.90
CA VAL A 122 -1.70 -15.92 -3.97
C VAL A 122 -2.34 -15.79 -2.59
N LEU A 123 -2.55 -14.56 -2.09
CA LEU A 123 -3.17 -14.32 -0.78
C LEU A 123 -4.52 -15.04 -0.65
N MET A 124 -5.38 -14.90 -1.67
CA MET A 124 -6.72 -15.49 -1.71
C MET A 124 -6.73 -16.96 -2.15
N SER A 125 -5.57 -17.57 -2.40
CA SER A 125 -5.43 -18.95 -2.89
C SER A 125 -6.27 -19.24 -4.15
N THR A 126 -6.35 -18.24 -5.03
CA THR A 126 -6.97 -18.35 -6.35
C THR A 126 -5.92 -18.66 -7.39
N GLU A 127 -6.27 -19.39 -8.46
CA GLU A 127 -5.35 -19.67 -9.57
C GLU A 127 -5.44 -18.55 -10.63
N PRO A 128 -4.43 -17.67 -10.77
CA PRO A 128 -4.50 -16.64 -11.78
C PRO A 128 -3.65 -16.95 -13.01
N ILE A 129 -3.92 -16.19 -14.08
CA ILE A 129 -3.08 -16.15 -15.28
C ILE A 129 -1.91 -15.16 -15.08
N ARG A 130 -2.01 -14.19 -14.15
CA ARG A 130 -1.00 -13.14 -13.88
C ARG A 130 -1.03 -12.68 -12.41
N PRO A 131 0.10 -12.20 -11.86
CA PRO A 131 0.13 -11.57 -10.54
C PRO A 131 -0.82 -10.38 -10.43
N ALA A 132 -1.50 -10.26 -9.29
CA ALA A 132 -2.31 -9.09 -8.95
C ALA A 132 -1.70 -8.38 -7.74
N GLN A 133 -0.80 -7.42 -8.00
CA GLN A 133 -0.18 -6.65 -6.93
C GLN A 133 -1.21 -5.75 -6.24
N HIS A 134 -1.31 -5.88 -4.91
CA HIS A 134 -2.22 -5.10 -4.09
C HIS A 134 -1.56 -4.66 -2.80
N VAL A 135 -1.97 -3.52 -2.26
CA VAL A 135 -1.53 -3.06 -0.94
C VAL A 135 -2.70 -3.11 0.03
N LEU A 136 -2.53 -3.88 1.10
CA LEU A 136 -3.51 -4.02 2.19
C LEU A 136 -2.93 -3.43 3.47
N ARG A 137 -3.71 -2.68 4.23
CA ARG A 137 -3.28 -2.11 5.51
C ARG A 137 -3.30 -3.16 6.61
N VAL A 138 -2.24 -3.22 7.40
CA VAL A 138 -2.20 -4.04 8.62
C VAL A 138 -3.04 -3.37 9.70
N VAL A 139 -4.10 -4.03 10.14
CA VAL A 139 -4.94 -3.61 11.27
C VAL A 139 -4.64 -4.38 12.54
N GLN A 140 -4.11 -5.60 12.40
CA GLN A 140 -3.76 -6.45 13.53
C GLN A 140 -2.61 -7.38 13.14
N TRP A 141 -1.68 -7.58 14.08
CA TRP A 141 -0.55 -8.51 13.94
C TRP A 141 -0.55 -9.44 15.16
N ARG A 142 -0.71 -10.74 14.92
CA ARG A 142 -0.69 -11.82 15.94
C ARG A 142 0.27 -12.91 15.48
N GLU A 143 0.56 -13.85 16.38
CA GLU A 143 1.52 -14.93 16.15
C GLU A 143 1.13 -15.84 14.96
N ASP A 144 -0.16 -16.14 14.82
CA ASP A 144 -0.73 -17.07 13.85
C ASP A 144 -1.50 -16.38 12.71
N ALA A 145 -2.02 -15.16 12.95
CA ALA A 145 -2.89 -14.46 12.02
C ALA A 145 -2.55 -12.98 11.86
N VAL A 146 -2.85 -12.46 10.67
CA VAL A 146 -2.69 -11.06 10.29
C VAL A 146 -4.05 -10.52 9.90
N GLY A 147 -4.48 -9.46 10.59
CA GLY A 147 -5.64 -8.68 10.20
C GLY A 147 -5.23 -7.66 9.14
N LEU A 148 -5.79 -7.79 7.95
CA LEU A 148 -5.59 -6.92 6.82
C LEU A 148 -6.89 -6.17 6.48
N PHE A 149 -6.75 -4.95 5.97
CA PHE A 149 -7.87 -4.15 5.50
C PHE A 149 -7.60 -3.60 4.11
N ASP A 150 -8.57 -3.77 3.21
CA ASP A 150 -8.53 -3.22 1.86
C ASP A 150 -9.14 -1.82 1.82
N ASP A 151 -8.26 -0.81 1.87
CA ASP A 151 -8.69 0.60 1.80
C ASP A 151 -9.28 0.99 0.43
N SER A 152 -9.04 0.21 -0.63
CA SER A 152 -9.59 0.47 -1.97
C SER A 152 -11.03 -0.02 -2.15
N GLY A 153 -11.49 -0.94 -1.29
CA GLY A 153 -12.82 -1.55 -1.39
C GLY A 153 -12.97 -2.57 -2.53
N GLU A 154 -11.86 -3.08 -3.06
CA GLU A 154 -11.87 -4.15 -4.06
C GLU A 154 -12.31 -5.48 -3.45
N THR A 155 -11.81 -5.77 -2.24
CA THR A 155 -12.10 -6.96 -1.44
C THR A 155 -13.46 -6.85 -0.74
N VAL A 156 -14.25 -7.93 -0.77
CA VAL A 156 -15.52 -8.07 -0.04
C VAL A 156 -15.52 -9.39 0.73
N PRO A 157 -15.54 -9.39 2.08
CA PRO A 157 -15.50 -8.22 2.96
C PRO A 157 -14.14 -7.49 2.93
N PRO A 158 -14.07 -6.19 3.28
CA PRO A 158 -12.82 -5.43 3.22
C PRO A 158 -11.83 -5.79 4.35
N HIS A 159 -12.31 -6.43 5.42
CA HIS A 159 -11.46 -6.97 6.47
C HIS A 159 -11.14 -8.44 6.16
N LEU A 160 -9.86 -8.78 6.20
CA LEU A 160 -9.37 -10.14 6.01
C LEU A 160 -8.58 -10.57 7.25
N GLU A 161 -8.80 -11.79 7.69
CA GLU A 161 -7.96 -12.44 8.70
C GLU A 161 -7.24 -13.60 8.00
N ILE A 162 -5.93 -13.45 7.81
CA ILE A 162 -5.12 -14.34 6.97
C ILE A 162 -4.00 -14.94 7.81
N GLY A 163 -3.75 -16.24 7.66
CA GLY A 163 -2.64 -16.91 8.33
C GLY A 163 -1.30 -16.28 7.97
N ARG A 164 -0.39 -16.15 8.94
CA ARG A 164 0.91 -15.49 8.76
C ARG A 164 1.73 -16.06 7.59
N GLU A 165 1.83 -17.39 7.49
CA GLU A 165 2.54 -18.04 6.39
C GLU A 165 1.94 -17.70 5.02
N GLN A 166 0.61 -17.56 4.95
CA GLN A 166 -0.07 -17.19 3.71
C GLN A 166 0.30 -15.78 3.27
N VAL A 167 0.37 -14.82 4.21
CA VAL A 167 0.83 -13.45 3.92
C VAL A 167 2.26 -13.47 3.42
N CYS A 168 3.16 -14.17 4.10
CA CYS A 168 4.57 -14.27 3.67
C CYS A 168 4.70 -14.83 2.25
N ARG A 169 3.97 -15.90 1.92
CA ARG A 169 3.94 -16.45 0.55
C ARG A 169 3.47 -15.43 -0.47
N ALA A 170 2.40 -14.68 -0.16
CA ALA A 170 1.85 -13.67 -1.06
C ALA A 170 2.79 -12.47 -1.27
N VAL A 171 3.53 -12.05 -0.24
CA VAL A 171 4.57 -11.01 -0.35
C VAL A 171 5.72 -11.50 -1.21
N MET A 172 6.23 -12.71 -0.94
CA MET A 172 7.36 -13.30 -1.66
C MET A 172 7.08 -13.50 -3.15
N ALA A 173 5.84 -13.79 -3.53
CA ALA A 173 5.46 -14.02 -4.93
C ALA A 173 5.74 -12.83 -5.86
N ILE A 174 5.75 -11.60 -5.33
CA ILE A 174 5.99 -10.36 -6.11
C ILE A 174 7.24 -9.59 -5.66
N SER A 175 7.97 -10.10 -4.67
CA SER A 175 9.13 -9.44 -4.05
C SER A 175 8.88 -7.96 -3.68
N ASP A 176 7.64 -7.61 -3.33
CA ASP A 176 7.32 -6.30 -2.76
C ASP A 176 7.61 -6.31 -1.27
N GLY A 177 6.79 -5.76 -0.36
CA GLY A 177 7.09 -5.84 1.07
C GLY A 177 6.26 -4.87 1.91
N LEU A 178 6.91 -4.21 2.86
CA LEU A 178 6.22 -3.27 3.76
C LEU A 178 6.13 -1.89 3.14
N TRP A 179 4.98 -1.26 3.30
CA TRP A 179 4.68 0.11 2.93
C TRP A 179 4.40 0.90 4.20
N ILE A 180 5.33 1.74 4.64
CA ILE A 180 5.27 2.33 5.98
C ILE A 180 5.14 3.84 5.87
N ILE A 181 4.04 4.38 6.40
CA ILE A 181 3.83 5.83 6.49
C ILE A 181 3.93 6.25 7.95
N GLY A 182 4.89 7.11 8.25
CA GLY A 182 5.17 7.61 9.60
C GLY A 182 5.94 8.91 9.56
N GLN A 183 6.27 9.47 10.73
CA GLN A 183 7.15 10.64 10.76
C GLN A 183 8.56 10.24 10.33
N GLY A 184 9.32 11.15 9.73
CA GLY A 184 10.68 10.87 9.23
C GLY A 184 11.57 10.08 10.22
N PRO A 185 11.68 10.46 11.49
CA PRO A 185 12.46 9.71 12.50
C PRO A 185 11.95 8.29 12.75
N ASP A 186 10.64 8.07 12.70
CA ASP A 186 10.01 6.77 12.97
C ASP A 186 10.34 5.75 11.88
N LEU A 187 10.66 6.22 10.68
CA LEU A 187 11.01 5.39 9.53
C LEU A 187 12.45 4.87 9.58
N SER A 188 13.27 5.27 10.56
CA SER A 188 14.60 4.67 10.79
C SER A 188 14.47 3.32 11.50
N LEU A 189 14.13 2.28 10.73
CA LEU A 189 13.75 0.95 11.22
C LEU A 189 14.96 0.01 11.33
N PRO A 190 14.99 -0.91 12.31
CA PRO A 190 16.09 -1.86 12.48
C PRO A 190 16.22 -2.78 11.26
N PHE A 191 17.41 -3.34 11.03
CA PHE A 191 17.70 -4.30 9.95
C PHE A 191 17.51 -3.77 8.51
N THR A 192 17.23 -2.49 8.34
CA THR A 192 17.05 -1.85 7.04
C THR A 192 18.25 -0.96 6.70
N LEU A 193 18.40 -0.62 5.42
CA LEU A 193 19.36 0.41 5.00
C LEU A 193 19.10 1.74 5.73
N PRO A 194 20.12 2.59 5.93
CA PRO A 194 19.92 3.89 6.53
C PRO A 194 18.81 4.69 5.84
N TRP A 195 17.90 5.26 6.63
CA TRP A 195 16.84 6.12 6.13
C TRP A 195 17.33 7.57 6.02
N SER A 196 16.93 8.26 4.95
CA SER A 196 17.20 9.68 4.76
C SER A 196 15.95 10.39 4.26
N ASP A 197 15.61 11.51 4.90
CA ASP A 197 14.50 12.37 4.49
C ASP A 197 14.85 13.26 3.26
N ALA A 198 16.10 13.20 2.78
CA ALA A 198 16.63 14.09 1.75
C ALA A 198 16.32 13.65 0.30
N ALA A 199 15.72 12.47 0.08
CA ALA A 199 15.47 11.89 -1.25
C ALA A 199 14.09 12.26 -1.82
#